data_AF-A0A4Q3YAD9-F1
#
_entry.id   AF-A0A4Q3YAD9-F1
#
_cell.length_a   1.000
_cell.length_b   1.000
_cell.length_c   1.000
_cell.angle_alpha   90.00
_cell.angle_beta   90.00
_cell.angle_gamma   90.00
#
_symmetry.space_group_name_H-M   'P 1'
#
loop_
_entity.id
_entity.type
_entity.pdbx_description
1 polymer ?
#
loop_
_entity_poly.entity_id
_entity_poly.type
_entity_poly.pdbx_seq_one_letter_code
_entity_poly.pdbx_strand_id
1 'polypeptide(L)'
;MPGRARLTCRRKGCERTRYARDTFCSACWSQLPGWIKAAMMRAKVTRDAAQLTQLTIKASDHLAGKAPAANACSATEAYSRTCAMLGEHDEIEAAE
;
A
#
# COMPACT_ATOMS: atom_id res chain seq x y z
N MET A 1 -10.54 -17.59 -13.42
CA MET A 1 -9.81 -16.60 -12.61
C MET A 1 -8.35 -17.00 -12.55
N PRO A 2 -7.38 -16.20 -13.02
CA PRO A 2 -5.97 -16.59 -12.96
C PRO A 2 -5.58 -16.84 -11.50
N GLY A 3 -5.05 -18.03 -11.24
CA GLY A 3 -4.73 -18.51 -9.90
C GLY A 3 -3.74 -17.58 -9.22
N ARG A 4 -4.19 -16.85 -8.19
CA ARG A 4 -3.32 -15.99 -7.39
C ARG A 4 -2.18 -16.85 -6.85
N ALA A 5 -0.94 -16.53 -7.25
CA ALA A 5 0.25 -17.22 -6.78
C ALA A 5 0.23 -17.27 -5.24
N ARG A 6 0.15 -18.48 -4.68
CA ARG A 6 0.14 -18.71 -3.24
C ARG A 6 1.59 -18.66 -2.77
N LEU A 7 1.97 -17.56 -2.13
CA LEU A 7 3.31 -17.42 -1.54
C LEU A 7 3.33 -18.01 -0.14
N THR A 8 4.50 -18.44 0.33
CA THR A 8 4.67 -18.88 1.72
C THR A 8 4.75 -17.68 2.67
N CYS A 9 4.22 -17.84 3.88
CA CYS A 9 4.32 -16.87 4.97
C CYS A 9 5.77 -16.48 5.24
N ARG A 10 6.05 -15.20 5.54
CA ARG A 10 7.41 -14.75 5.89
C ARG A 10 7.81 -14.99 7.34
N ARG A 11 6.90 -15.47 8.21
CA ARG A 11 7.25 -15.79 9.60
C ARG A 11 8.15 -17.02 9.61
N LYS A 12 9.30 -16.94 10.28
CA LYS A 12 10.23 -18.07 10.45
C LYS A 12 9.48 -19.27 11.03
N GLY A 13 9.58 -20.42 10.37
CA GLY A 13 8.89 -21.66 10.76
C GLY A 13 7.39 -21.72 10.39
N CYS A 14 6.85 -20.76 9.65
CA CYS A 14 5.46 -20.83 9.16
C CYS A 14 5.43 -21.24 7.68
N GLU A 15 4.83 -22.41 7.41
CA GLU A 15 4.69 -22.96 6.05
C GLU A 15 3.35 -22.62 5.39
N ARG A 16 2.48 -21.86 6.09
CA ARG A 16 1.16 -21.52 5.58
C ARG A 16 1.26 -20.60 4.37
N THR A 17 0.29 -20.74 3.47
CA THR A 17 0.16 -19.85 2.33
C THR A 17 -0.38 -18.48 2.74
N ARG A 18 0.02 -17.46 1.99
CA ARG A 18 -0.44 -16.08 2.09
C ARG A 18 -0.79 -15.54 0.71
N TYR A 19 -1.59 -14.49 0.67
CA TYR A 19 -1.80 -13.74 -0.57
C TYR A 19 -0.52 -12.97 -0.94
N ALA A 20 -0.30 -12.77 -2.24
CA ALA A 20 0.91 -12.09 -2.73
C ALA A 20 1.13 -10.69 -2.14
N ARG A 21 0.04 -9.96 -1.87
CA ARG A 21 0.05 -8.60 -1.29
C ARG A 21 0.25 -8.54 0.22
N ASP A 22 0.13 -9.67 0.92
CA ASP A 22 0.20 -9.70 2.38
C ASP A 22 1.58 -10.15 2.82
N THR A 23 2.08 -9.66 3.96
CA THR A 23 3.39 -10.06 4.48
C THR A 23 3.34 -11.43 5.15
N PHE A 24 2.27 -11.69 5.89
CA PHE A 24 2.07 -12.90 6.69
C PHE A 24 0.78 -13.62 6.26
N CYS A 25 0.65 -14.90 6.62
CA CYS A 25 -0.63 -15.59 6.52
C CYS A 25 -1.64 -15.02 7.54
N SER A 26 -2.93 -15.24 7.33
CA SER A 26 -4.01 -14.70 8.18
C SER A 26 -3.82 -15.01 9.67
N ALA A 27 -3.38 -16.25 9.99
CA ALA A 27 -3.15 -16.66 11.36
C ALA A 27 -1.91 -16.04 12.02
N CYS A 28 -0.83 -15.80 11.25
CA CYS A 28 0.32 -15.08 11.79
C CYS A 28 0.02 -13.61 11.95
N TRP A 29 -0.79 -13.04 11.06
CA TRP A 29 -1.25 -11.66 11.16
C TRP A 29 -2.09 -11.43 12.42
N SER A 30 -3.04 -12.31 12.73
CA SER A 30 -3.91 -12.13 13.91
C SER A 30 -3.13 -12.12 15.22
N GLN A 31 -2.02 -12.88 15.31
CA GLN A 31 -1.16 -12.96 16.48
C GLN A 31 -0.22 -11.74 16.67
N LEU A 32 -0.12 -10.85 15.69
CA LEU A 32 0.74 -9.66 15.83
C LEU A 32 0.12 -8.66 16.83
N PRO A 33 0.95 -8.04 17.68
CA PRO A 33 0.56 -6.88 18.49
C PRO A 33 -0.05 -5.75 17.64
N GLY A 34 -1.02 -5.02 18.20
CA GLY A 34 -1.73 -3.94 17.51
C GLY A 34 -0.79 -2.86 16.95
N TRP A 35 0.25 -2.48 17.70
CA TRP A 35 1.22 -1.47 17.26
C TRP A 35 2.04 -1.91 16.04
N ILE A 36 2.38 -3.21 15.92
CA ILE A 36 3.04 -3.75 14.72
C ILE A 36 2.08 -3.72 13.54
N LYS A 37 0.82 -4.14 13.74
CA LYS A 37 -0.20 -4.10 12.69
C LYS A 37 -0.38 -2.67 12.17
N ALA A 38 -0.47 -1.68 13.05
CA ALA A 38 -0.59 -0.27 12.68
C ALA A 38 0.60 0.22 11.86
N ALA A 39 1.83 -0.05 12.31
CA ALA A 39 3.04 0.34 11.58
C ALA A 39 3.13 -0.32 10.19
N MET A 40 2.78 -1.60 10.09
CA MET A 40 2.78 -2.33 8.81
C MET A 40 1.67 -1.86 7.87
N MET A 41 0.50 -1.51 8.40
CA MET A 41 -0.59 -0.93 7.60
C MET A 41 -0.20 0.43 7.05
N ARG A 42 0.39 1.32 7.86
CA ARG A 42 0.92 2.61 7.38
C ARG A 42 1.92 2.41 6.24
N ALA A 43 2.91 1.54 6.44
CA ALA A 43 3.90 1.23 5.41
C ALA A 43 3.30 0.62 4.13
N LYS A 44 2.23 -0.18 4.26
CA LYS A 44 1.50 -0.75 3.12
C LYS A 44 0.77 0.34 2.34
N VAL A 45 0.02 1.21 3.03
CA VAL A 45 -0.70 2.34 2.41
C VAL A 45 0.28 3.27 1.70
N THR A 46 1.42 3.63 2.31
CA THR A 46 2.43 4.47 1.66
C THR A 46 2.99 3.82 0.39
N ARG A 47 3.24 2.50 0.41
CA ARG A 47 3.73 1.77 -0.76
C ARG A 47 2.70 1.71 -1.87
N ASP A 48 1.45 1.40 -1.53
CA ASP A 48 0.34 1.31 -2.49
C ASP A 48 0.08 2.70 -3.10
N ALA A 49 0.13 3.78 -2.31
CA ALA A 49 0.02 5.16 -2.80
C ALA A 49 1.16 5.53 -3.75
N ALA A 50 2.40 5.15 -3.45
CA ALA A 50 3.54 5.36 -4.35
C ALA A 50 3.40 4.59 -5.67
N GLN A 51 2.92 3.34 -5.62
CA GLN A 51 2.65 2.54 -6.82
C GLN A 51 1.52 3.15 -7.67
N LEU A 52 0.42 3.56 -7.04
CA LEU A 52 -0.68 4.26 -7.71
C LEU A 52 -0.19 5.56 -8.36
N THR A 53 0.64 6.34 -7.66
CA THR A 53 1.24 7.56 -8.21
C THR A 53 2.08 7.26 -9.44
N GLN A 54 2.95 6.25 -9.39
CA GLN A 54 3.77 5.85 -10.54
C GLN A 54 2.92 5.35 -11.72
N LEU A 55 1.87 4.57 -11.46
CA LEU A 55 0.95 4.11 -12.50
C LEU A 55 0.19 5.28 -13.12
N THR A 56 -0.21 6.27 -12.30
CA THR A 56 -0.90 7.48 -12.76
C THR A 56 0.02 8.33 -13.64
N ILE A 57 1.28 8.52 -13.24
CA ILE A 57 2.29 9.22 -14.05
C ILE A 57 2.45 8.49 -15.40
N LYS A 58 2.73 7.18 -15.37
CA LYS A 58 2.88 6.37 -16.60
C LYS A 58 1.64 6.42 -17.50
N ALA A 59 0.44 6.37 -16.93
CA ALA A 59 -0.80 6.46 -17.69
C ALA A 59 -0.98 7.84 -18.32
N SER A 60 -0.64 8.90 -17.58
CA SER A 60 -0.71 10.29 -18.05
C SER A 60 0.27 10.54 -19.19
N ASP A 61 1.51 10.04 -19.07
CA ASP A 61 2.56 10.14 -20.09
C ASP A 61 2.18 9.41 -21.37
N HIS A 62 1.58 8.22 -21.22
CA HIS A 62 1.10 7.43 -22.36
C HIS A 62 -0.08 8.11 -23.08
N LEU A 63 -0.99 8.76 -22.34
CA LEU A 63 -2.12 9.52 -22.91
C LEU A 63 -1.68 10.85 -23.54
N ALA A 64 -0.64 11.49 -22.99
CA ALA A 64 -0.12 12.76 -23.49
C ALA A 64 0.87 12.60 -24.67
N GLY A 65 1.28 11.37 -24.99
CA GLY A 65 2.34 11.10 -25.98
C GLY A 65 3.69 11.72 -25.62
N LYS A 66 3.90 12.06 -24.34
CA LYS A 66 5.06 12.80 -23.85
C LYS A 66 5.82 11.95 -22.83
N ALA A 67 7.15 11.98 -22.92
CA ALA A 67 8.05 11.28 -22.02
C ALA A 67 7.83 11.70 -20.55
N PRO A 68 8.03 10.78 -19.58
CA PRO A 68 7.71 11.00 -18.17
C PRO A 68 8.34 12.26 -17.60
N ALA A 69 7.49 13.21 -17.20
CA ALA A 69 7.91 14.40 -16.48
C ALA A 69 8.20 14.03 -15.01
N ALA A 70 9.46 14.20 -14.61
CA ALA A 70 9.99 13.85 -13.30
C ALA A 70 9.50 14.79 -12.19
N ASN A 71 8.22 14.70 -11.82
CA ASN A 71 7.72 15.34 -10.61
C ASN A 71 7.44 14.26 -9.56
N ALA A 72 8.45 14.01 -8.73
CA ALA A 72 8.37 13.13 -7.58
C ALA A 72 7.44 13.76 -6.54
N CYS A 73 6.17 13.35 -6.56
CA CYS A 73 5.23 13.61 -5.47
C CYS A 73 5.83 13.10 -4.16
N SER A 74 5.93 13.96 -3.15
CA SER A 74 6.46 13.54 -1.85
C SER A 74 5.55 12.47 -1.22
N ALA A 75 6.12 11.57 -0.41
CA ALA A 75 5.35 10.49 0.21
C ALA A 75 4.15 11.00 1.04
N THR A 76 4.28 12.21 1.61
CA THR A 76 3.25 12.90 2.37
C THR A 76 2.11 13.38 1.48
N GLU A 77 2.40 14.00 0.33
CA GLU A 77 1.38 14.43 -0.64
C GLU A 77 0.61 13.26 -1.25
N ALA A 78 1.31 12.15 -1.53
CA ALA A 78 0.68 10.95 -2.05
C ALA A 78 -0.29 10.32 -1.04
N TYR A 79 0.07 10.31 0.25
CA TYR A 79 -0.79 9.83 1.33
C TYR A 79 -2.04 10.71 1.48
N SER A 80 -1.87 12.03 1.62
CA SER A 80 -2.98 12.97 1.80
C SER A 80 -3.98 12.94 0.64
N ARG A 81 -3.50 12.85 -0.61
CA ARG A 81 -4.38 12.70 -1.78
C ARG A 81 -5.16 11.40 -1.78
N THR A 82 -4.56 10.31 -1.29
CA THR A 82 -5.23 9.00 -1.25
C THR A 82 -6.31 8.98 -0.16
N CYS A 83 -6.05 9.55 1.02
CA CYS A 83 -7.06 9.71 2.07
C CYS A 83 -8.23 10.57 1.60
N ALA A 84 -7.95 11.70 0.93
CA ALA A 84 -8.98 12.57 0.36
C ALA A 84 -9.84 11.86 -0.71
N MET A 85 -9.25 10.99 -1.55
CA MET A 85 -10.01 10.23 -2.55
C MET A 85 -10.83 9.06 -1.97
N LEU A 86 -10.45 8.53 -0.81
CA LEU A 86 -11.16 7.44 -0.14
C LEU A 86 -12.27 7.90 0.80
N GLY A 87 -12.43 9.23 0.98
CA GLY A 87 -13.47 9.78 1.86
C GLY A 87 -13.20 9.57 3.35
N GLU A 88 -12.02 9.09 3.73
CA GLU A 88 -11.58 9.02 5.13
C GLU A 88 -11.08 10.41 5.55
N HIS A 89 -12.03 11.33 5.77
CA HIS A 89 -11.78 12.65 6.37
C HIS A 89 -11.80 12.64 7.90
N ASP A 90 -12.11 11.50 8.53
CA ASP A 90 -12.20 11.40 9.98
C ASP A 90 -10.91 10.85 10.55
N GLU A 91 -9.99 11.74 10.95
CA GLU A 91 -9.17 11.61 12.20
C GLU A 91 -7.90 12.49 12.23
N ILE A 92 -7.54 13.22 11.16
CA ILE A 92 -6.36 14.11 11.21
C ILE A 92 -6.67 15.48 11.88
N GLU A 93 -7.94 15.90 11.96
CA GLU A 93 -8.34 17.10 12.73
C GLU A 93 -8.50 16.85 14.25
N ALA A 94 -8.27 15.62 14.74
CA ALA A 94 -8.37 15.28 16.15
C ALA A 94 -7.03 15.29 16.90
N ALA A 95 -5.93 15.68 16.24
CA ALA A 95 -4.64 15.89 16.88
C ALA A 95 -4.16 17.31 16.56
N GLU A 96 -4.40 18.22 17.50
CA GLU A 96 -3.79 19.54 17.60
C GLU A 96 -2.27 19.54 17.35
#